data_AF-A0A3B9V8J8-F1
#
_entry.id   AF-A0A3B9V8J8-F1
#
_cell.length_a   1.000
_cell.length_b   1.000
_cell.length_c   1.000
_cell.angle_alpha   90.00
_cell.angle_beta   90.00
_cell.angle_gamma   90.00
#
_symmetry.space_group_name_H-M   'P 1'
#
loop_
_entity.id
_entity.type
_entity.pdbx_description
1 polymer ?
#
loop_
_entity_poly.entity_id
_entity_poly.type
_entity_poly.pdbx_seq_one_letter_code
_entity_poly.pdbx_strand_id
1 'polypeptide(L)'
;MSVEFSISNQYLRSNRKKGFVSFISGVSMVGLILSVTTLITVLSVMNGFHKELRDRVLSAISHSTISEYSGTLTDWQTLRLSINQNPHVLESSPYIERYGLLSINGRSQGVSVRGVDPRLEKNTSILLDNIKSGNANLAGANILIGSGLAL
;
A
#
# COMPACT_ATOMS: atom_id res chain seq x y z
N MET A 1 -40.28 19.79 18.57
CA MET A 1 -39.57 18.93 17.60
C MET A 1 -40.00 17.45 17.64
N SER A 2 -40.57 16.95 18.73
CA SER A 2 -40.99 15.53 18.86
C SER A 2 -42.32 15.17 18.19
N VAL A 3 -43.26 16.13 18.10
CA VAL A 3 -44.57 15.90 17.44
C VAL A 3 -44.45 15.66 15.94
N GLU A 4 -43.51 16.34 15.27
CA GLU A 4 -43.36 16.25 13.81
C GLU A 4 -42.85 14.86 13.40
N PHE A 5 -41.87 14.31 14.11
CA PHE A 5 -41.37 12.95 13.87
C PHE A 5 -42.46 11.89 14.10
N SER A 6 -43.32 12.07 15.12
CA SER A 6 -44.43 11.17 15.40
C SER A 6 -45.50 11.21 14.30
N ILE A 7 -45.79 12.40 13.77
CA ILE A 7 -46.73 12.58 12.65
C ILE A 7 -46.15 11.95 11.37
N SER A 8 -44.88 12.22 11.05
CA SER A 8 -44.22 11.63 9.87
C SER A 8 -44.17 10.10 9.92
N ASN A 9 -43.80 9.50 11.06
CA ASN A 9 -43.77 8.05 11.22
C ASN A 9 -45.18 7.44 11.15
N GLN A 10 -46.19 8.14 11.68
CA GLN A 10 -47.59 7.70 11.56
C GLN A 10 -48.04 7.73 10.09
N TYR A 11 -47.66 8.73 9.31
CA TYR A 11 -47.96 8.79 7.86
C TYR A 11 -47.19 7.73 7.05
N LEU A 12 -45.92 7.49 7.37
CA LEU A 12 -45.12 6.43 6.74
C LEU A 12 -45.68 5.02 7.03
N ARG A 13 -46.25 4.82 8.22
CA ARG A 13 -46.74 3.52 8.70
C ARG A 13 -48.25 3.31 8.49
N SER A 14 -49.04 4.37 8.31
CA SER A 14 -50.51 4.30 8.21
C SER A 14 -50.98 4.12 6.76
N ASN A 15 -50.78 2.91 6.23
CA ASN A 15 -51.36 2.47 4.95
C ASN A 15 -52.53 1.49 5.12
N ARG A 16 -53.39 1.71 6.14
CA ARG A 16 -54.44 0.77 6.57
C ARG A 16 -55.57 0.47 5.56
N LYS A 17 -55.58 1.04 4.34
CA LYS A 17 -56.65 0.77 3.35
C LYS A 17 -56.20 0.51 1.90
N LYS A 18 -54.91 0.34 1.61
CA LYS A 18 -54.40 0.10 0.23
C LYS A 18 -53.25 -0.92 0.22
N GLY A 19 -53.53 -2.21 0.40
CA GLY A 19 -52.52 -3.28 0.49
C GLY A 19 -51.52 -3.32 -0.68
N PHE A 20 -51.98 -3.06 -1.91
CA PHE A 20 -51.12 -3.04 -3.11
C PHE A 20 -50.09 -1.90 -3.09
N VAL A 21 -50.50 -0.71 -2.62
CA VAL A 21 -49.61 0.45 -2.49
C VAL A 21 -48.57 0.20 -1.39
N SER A 22 -48.98 -0.39 -0.27
CA SER A 22 -48.05 -0.73 0.83
C SER A 22 -47.02 -1.78 0.42
N PHE A 23 -47.38 -2.73 -0.43
CA PHE A 23 -46.46 -3.74 -0.97
C PHE A 23 -45.39 -3.11 -1.85
N ILE A 24 -45.79 -2.27 -2.81
CA ILE A 24 -44.86 -1.56 -3.70
C ILE A 24 -43.91 -0.69 -2.89
N SER A 25 -44.41 0.10 -1.93
CA SER A 25 -43.56 0.92 -1.07
C SER A 25 -42.54 0.11 -0.27
N GLY A 26 -42.92 -1.08 0.22
CA GLY A 26 -41.99 -1.98 0.92
C GLY A 26 -40.87 -2.49 0.01
N VAL A 27 -41.22 -2.97 -1.19
CA VAL A 27 -40.24 -3.47 -2.16
C VAL A 27 -39.31 -2.34 -2.65
N SER A 28 -39.85 -1.14 -2.92
CA SER A 28 -39.04 0.02 -3.28
C SER A 28 -38.06 0.41 -2.18
N MET A 29 -38.48 0.38 -0.91
CA MET A 29 -37.60 0.68 0.22
C MET A 29 -36.44 -0.33 0.33
N VAL A 30 -36.74 -1.63 0.21
CA VAL A 30 -35.70 -2.68 0.22
C VAL A 30 -34.74 -2.52 -0.97
N GLY A 31 -35.27 -2.22 -2.16
CA GLY A 31 -34.45 -1.96 -3.35
C GLY A 31 -33.48 -0.79 -3.17
N LEU A 32 -33.95 0.31 -2.56
CA LEU A 32 -33.10 1.47 -2.25
C LEU A 32 -32.02 1.11 -1.23
N ILE A 33 -32.37 0.39 -0.15
CA ILE A 33 -31.41 -0.05 0.86
C ILE A 33 -30.32 -0.92 0.21
N LEU A 34 -30.71 -1.90 -0.61
CA LEU A 34 -29.75 -2.77 -1.29
C LEU A 34 -28.87 -2.01 -2.28
N SER A 35 -29.45 -1.10 -3.06
CA SER A 35 -28.72 -0.27 -4.02
C SER A 35 -27.67 0.61 -3.34
N VAL A 36 -28.06 1.33 -2.29
CA VAL A 36 -27.16 2.20 -1.52
C VAL A 36 -26.09 1.38 -0.79
N THR A 37 -26.45 0.26 -0.16
CA THR A 37 -25.49 -0.62 0.53
C THR A 37 -24.44 -1.17 -0.43
N THR A 38 -24.86 -1.59 -1.62
CA THR A 38 -23.94 -2.10 -2.64
C THR A 38 -22.99 -1.00 -3.09
N LEU A 39 -23.50 0.20 -3.38
CA LEU A 39 -22.68 1.34 -3.78
C LEU A 39 -21.64 1.69 -2.70
N ILE A 40 -22.06 1.82 -1.44
CA ILE A 40 -21.16 2.12 -0.32
C ILE A 40 -20.09 1.03 -0.17
N THR A 41 -20.46 -0.24 -0.28
CA THR A 41 -19.52 -1.36 -0.15
C THR A 41 -18.45 -1.32 -1.23
N VAL A 42 -18.84 -1.09 -2.49
CA VAL A 42 -17.90 -0.99 -3.62
C VAL A 42 -16.95 0.18 -3.43
N LEU A 43 -17.47 1.37 -3.07
CA LEU A 43 -16.61 2.53 -2.78
C LEU A 43 -15.68 2.27 -1.60
N SER A 44 -16.15 1.59 -0.55
CA SER A 44 -15.33 1.26 0.62
C SER A 44 -14.17 0.34 0.26
N VAL A 45 -14.43 -0.68 -0.56
CA VAL A 45 -13.38 -1.60 -1.04
C VAL A 45 -12.40 -0.85 -1.93
N MET A 46 -12.90 -0.04 -2.88
CA MET A 46 -12.03 0.71 -3.78
C MET A 46 -11.18 1.74 -3.05
N ASN A 47 -11.74 2.48 -2.10
CA ASN A 47 -11.00 3.48 -1.33
C ASN A 47 -9.95 2.82 -0.42
N GLY A 48 -10.31 1.71 0.25
CA GLY A 48 -9.37 0.95 1.08
C GLY A 48 -8.23 0.37 0.25
N PHE A 49 -8.55 -0.24 -0.89
CA PHE A 49 -7.56 -0.81 -1.79
C PHE A 49 -6.67 0.26 -2.43
N HIS A 50 -7.24 1.40 -2.86
CA HIS A 50 -6.47 2.50 -3.43
C HIS A 50 -5.47 3.05 -2.41
N LYS A 51 -5.88 3.20 -1.14
CA LYS A 51 -4.97 3.59 -0.06
C LYS A 51 -3.87 2.55 0.14
N GLU A 52 -4.23 1.28 0.27
CA GLU A 52 -3.27 0.20 0.51
C GLU A 52 -2.27 0.05 -0.66
N LEU A 53 -2.74 0.12 -1.91
CA LEU A 53 -1.87 0.11 -3.07
C LEU A 53 -0.98 1.35 -3.13
N ARG A 54 -1.54 2.54 -2.90
CA ARG A 54 -0.77 3.79 -2.91
C ARG A 54 0.33 3.74 -1.87
N ASP A 55 -0.01 3.38 -0.64
CA ASP A 55 0.95 3.32 0.46
C ASP A 55 2.01 2.24 0.18
N ARG A 56 1.62 1.02 -0.23
CA ARG A 56 2.61 -0.04 -0.54
C ARG A 56 3.51 0.25 -1.74
N VAL A 57 2.96 0.82 -2.81
CA VAL A 57 3.71 1.07 -4.05
C VAL A 57 4.60 2.29 -3.89
N LEU A 58 4.08 3.40 -3.34
CA LEU A 58 4.85 4.65 -3.19
C LEU A 58 5.87 4.59 -2.05
N SER A 59 5.62 3.83 -0.99
CA SER A 59 6.58 3.69 0.13
C SER A 59 7.75 2.75 -0.18
N ALA A 60 7.62 1.88 -1.17
CA ALA A 60 8.64 0.89 -1.52
C ALA A 60 9.60 1.33 -2.63
N ILE A 61 9.30 2.43 -3.33
CA ILE A 61 10.09 2.93 -4.45
C ILE A 61 10.90 4.16 -4.05
N SER A 62 12.21 4.13 -4.34
CA SER A 62 13.07 5.31 -4.29
C SER A 62 12.50 6.37 -5.24
N HIS A 63 12.24 7.59 -4.74
CA HIS A 63 11.61 8.66 -5.52
C HIS A 63 12.41 9.05 -6.77
N SER A 64 13.72 8.82 -6.76
CA SER A 64 14.58 9.01 -7.93
C SER A 64 15.78 8.07 -7.84
N THR A 65 16.22 7.59 -9.00
CA THR A 65 17.35 6.66 -9.14
C THR A 65 18.32 7.25 -10.15
N ILE A 66 19.59 7.37 -9.76
CA ILE A 66 20.66 7.87 -10.62
C ILE A 66 21.56 6.69 -10.95
N SER A 67 21.62 6.36 -12.24
CA SER A 67 22.44 5.26 -12.75
C SER A 67 23.28 5.75 -13.92
N GLU A 68 24.52 5.28 -13.99
CA GLU A 68 25.37 5.52 -15.17
C GLU A 68 25.00 4.53 -16.27
N TYR A 69 25.07 4.96 -17.54
CA TYR A 69 24.79 4.09 -18.70
C TYR A 69 25.74 2.87 -18.77
N SER A 70 26.97 3.03 -18.27
CA SER A 70 28.00 1.98 -18.19
C SER A 70 27.76 0.98 -17.04
N GLY A 71 26.76 1.22 -16.18
CA GLY A 71 26.33 0.30 -15.13
C GLY A 71 27.14 0.35 -13.82
N THR A 72 28.18 1.16 -13.69
CA THR A 72 28.92 1.33 -12.42
C THR A 72 29.38 2.77 -12.24
N LEU A 73 28.77 3.44 -11.25
CA LEU A 73 29.14 4.78 -10.85
C LEU A 73 30.38 4.72 -9.93
N THR A 74 31.53 5.11 -10.47
CA THR A 74 32.82 4.96 -9.74
C THR A 74 33.02 6.03 -8.67
N ASP A 75 32.52 7.25 -8.89
CA ASP A 75 32.66 8.41 -7.97
C ASP A 75 31.32 8.79 -7.30
N TRP A 76 30.64 7.78 -6.76
CA TRP A 76 29.32 7.96 -6.16
C TRP A 76 29.37 8.77 -4.86
N GLN A 77 30.49 8.73 -4.12
CA GLN A 77 30.67 9.46 -2.86
C GLN A 77 30.66 10.98 -3.08
N THR A 78 31.41 11.46 -4.08
CA THR A 78 31.49 12.89 -4.39
C THR A 78 30.17 13.39 -4.97
N LEU A 79 29.56 12.59 -5.86
CA LEU A 79 28.25 12.91 -6.42
C LEU A 79 27.16 13.01 -5.34
N ARG A 80 27.16 12.08 -4.36
CA ARG A 80 26.25 12.11 -3.22
C ARG A 80 26.35 13.40 -2.41
N LEU A 81 27.56 13.88 -2.14
CA LEU A 81 27.76 15.14 -1.40
C LEU A 81 27.14 16.32 -2.15
N SER A 82 27.36 16.39 -3.47
CA SER A 82 26.77 17.43 -4.33
C SER A 82 25.24 17.34 -4.41
N ILE A 83 24.69 16.12 -4.44
CA ILE A 83 23.24 15.88 -4.48
C ILE A 83 22.59 16.30 -3.15
N ASN A 84 23.18 15.93 -2.02
CA ASN A 84 22.65 16.23 -0.68
C ASN A 84 22.75 17.72 -0.32
N GLN A 85 23.46 18.54 -1.08
CA GLN A 85 23.45 20.00 -0.92
C GLN A 85 22.16 20.66 -1.42
N ASN A 86 21.34 19.94 -2.20
CA ASN A 86 20.10 20.48 -2.71
C ASN A 86 18.98 20.39 -1.64
N PRO A 87 18.29 21.49 -1.30
CA PRO A 87 17.25 21.50 -0.27
C PRO A 87 16.03 20.62 -0.59
N HIS A 88 15.86 20.20 -1.84
CA HIS A 88 14.79 19.27 -2.23
C HIS A 88 15.14 17.79 -2.08
N VAL A 89 16.41 17.47 -1.77
CA VAL A 89 16.86 16.09 -1.54
C VAL A 89 16.90 15.82 -0.04
N LEU A 90 16.07 14.89 0.41
CA LEU A 90 16.02 14.49 1.83
C LEU A 90 17.26 13.71 2.23
N GLU A 91 17.58 12.66 1.47
CA GLU A 91 18.71 11.75 1.69
C GLU A 91 18.95 10.96 0.39
N SER A 92 20.13 10.34 0.31
CA SER A 92 20.49 9.47 -0.81
C SER A 92 21.16 8.21 -0.28
N SER A 93 21.05 7.08 -0.95
CA SER A 93 21.73 5.84 -0.58
C SER A 93 22.34 5.16 -1.82
N PRO A 94 23.58 4.67 -1.74
CA PRO A 94 24.14 3.85 -2.80
C PRO A 94 23.49 2.46 -2.76
N TYR A 95 23.22 1.91 -3.93
CA TYR A 95 22.75 0.55 -4.07
C TYR A 95 23.42 -0.15 -5.25
N ILE A 96 23.52 -1.48 -5.17
CA ILE A 96 23.97 -2.35 -6.26
C ILE A 96 22.88 -3.38 -6.49
N GLU A 97 22.41 -3.54 -7.71
CA GLU A 97 21.38 -4.52 -8.06
C GLU A 97 21.91 -5.54 -9.05
N ARG A 98 21.77 -6.84 -8.73
CA ARG A 98 22.16 -7.95 -9.60
C ARG A 98 21.11 -9.04 -9.59
N TYR A 99 20.92 -9.70 -10.72
CA TYR A 99 20.06 -10.87 -10.81
C TYR A 99 20.87 -12.14 -10.53
N GLY A 100 20.29 -13.07 -9.78
CA GLY A 100 20.90 -14.34 -9.43
C GLY A 100 19.88 -15.47 -9.35
N LEU A 101 20.36 -16.69 -9.16
CA LEU A 101 19.53 -17.87 -8.90
C LEU A 101 19.69 -18.27 -7.44
N LEU A 102 18.59 -18.25 -6.69
CA LEU A 102 18.53 -18.79 -5.34
C LEU A 102 18.06 -20.24 -5.43
N SER A 103 18.82 -21.17 -4.83
CA SER A 103 18.46 -22.59 -4.77
C SER A 103 18.35 -23.04 -3.32
N ILE A 104 17.20 -23.60 -2.95
CA ILE A 104 16.95 -24.15 -1.62
C ILE A 104 16.23 -25.50 -1.79
N ASN A 105 16.73 -26.56 -1.14
CA ASN A 105 16.11 -27.88 -1.13
C ASN A 105 15.64 -28.38 -2.51
N GLY A 106 16.46 -28.19 -3.56
CA GLY A 106 16.17 -28.63 -4.93
C GLY A 106 15.19 -27.75 -5.71
N ARG A 107 14.71 -26.64 -5.14
CA ARG A 107 13.92 -25.61 -5.84
C ARG A 107 14.82 -24.42 -6.18
N SER A 108 14.80 -23.99 -7.44
CA SER A 108 15.58 -22.85 -7.91
C SER A 108 14.67 -21.75 -8.43
N GLN A 109 14.88 -20.52 -7.96
CA GLN A 109 14.10 -19.35 -8.32
C GLN A 109 15.04 -18.19 -8.68
N GLY A 110 14.74 -17.50 -9.79
CA GLY A 110 15.44 -16.26 -10.13
C GLY A 110 15.09 -15.16 -9.12
N VAL A 111 16.10 -14.47 -8.59
CA VAL A 111 15.95 -13.41 -7.58
C VAL A 111 16.73 -12.16 -7.99
N SER A 112 16.21 -10.98 -7.66
CA SER A 112 17.00 -9.74 -7.66
C SER A 112 17.65 -9.58 -6.29
N VAL A 113 18.96 -9.39 -6.28
CA VAL A 113 19.78 -9.15 -5.10
C VAL A 113 20.18 -7.69 -5.10
N ARG A 114 19.74 -6.96 -4.07
CA ARG A 114 20.14 -5.56 -3.86
C ARG A 114 21.09 -5.46 -2.67
N GLY A 115 22.32 -5.01 -2.94
CA GLY A 115 23.27 -4.60 -1.91
C GLY A 115 23.05 -3.13 -1.54
N VAL A 116 22.95 -2.84 -0.24
CA VAL A 116 22.73 -1.50 0.31
C VAL A 116 23.69 -1.25 1.47
N ASP A 117 24.07 0.00 1.74
CA ASP A 117 24.71 0.36 3.01
C ASP A 117 23.62 0.54 4.09
N PRO A 118 23.56 -0.32 5.13
CA PRO A 118 22.48 -0.30 6.13
C PRO A 118 22.36 1.02 6.90
N ARG A 119 23.46 1.76 7.04
CA ARG A 119 23.46 3.05 7.76
C ARG A 119 22.80 4.16 6.94
N LEU A 120 22.96 4.10 5.61
CA LEU A 120 22.48 5.13 4.68
C LEU A 120 21.08 4.80 4.15
N GLU A 121 20.76 3.51 4.04
CA GLU A 121 19.45 3.03 3.60
C GLU A 121 18.35 3.31 4.64
N LYS A 122 18.68 3.30 5.94
CA LYS A 122 17.71 3.58 7.02
C LYS A 122 17.04 4.95 6.88
N ASN A 123 17.75 5.94 6.36
CA ASN A 123 17.23 7.30 6.19
C ASN A 123 16.53 7.49 4.83
N THR A 124 16.80 6.62 3.86
CA THR A 124 16.25 6.72 2.50
C THR A 124 15.04 5.80 2.29
N SER A 125 14.91 4.73 3.08
CA SER A 125 13.96 3.65 2.83
C SER A 125 13.30 3.14 4.10
N ILE A 126 11.98 2.99 4.04
CA ILE A 126 11.12 2.50 5.14
C ILE A 126 11.16 0.96 5.23
N LEU A 127 11.89 0.29 4.33
CA LEU A 127 11.98 -1.17 4.27
C LEU A 127 12.67 -1.77 5.50
N LEU A 128 13.68 -1.11 6.05
CA LEU A 128 14.37 -1.56 7.27
C LEU A 128 13.50 -1.44 8.53
N ASP A 129 12.47 -0.59 8.50
CA ASP A 129 11.55 -0.40 9.63
C ASP A 129 10.37 -1.40 9.59
N ASN A 130 10.12 -2.04 8.45
CA ASN A 130 8.99 -2.96 8.24
C ASN A 130 9.41 -4.44 8.20
N ILE A 131 10.28 -4.87 9.11
CA ILE A 131 10.73 -6.27 9.19
C ILE A 131 9.69 -7.11 9.93
N LYS A 132 9.17 -8.15 9.27
CA LYS A 132 8.18 -9.06 9.87
C LYS A 132 8.77 -10.09 10.83
N SER A 133 10.02 -10.51 10.61
CA SER A 133 10.70 -11.53 11.43
C SER A 133 12.21 -11.36 11.34
N GLY A 134 12.92 -11.56 12.45
CA GLY A 134 14.37 -11.41 12.54
C GLY A 134 14.83 -10.03 13.01
N ASN A 135 16.07 -9.66 12.68
CA ASN A 135 16.71 -8.41 13.08
C ASN A 135 17.18 -7.63 11.83
N ALA A 136 17.03 -6.30 11.85
CA ALA A 136 17.47 -5.38 10.79
C ALA A 136 19.00 -5.24 10.68
N ASN A 137 19.77 -5.99 11.45
CA ASN A 137 21.22 -5.84 11.48
C ASN A 137 21.87 -6.61 10.31
N LEU A 138 22.14 -5.90 9.22
CA LEU A 138 22.90 -6.42 8.07
C LEU A 138 24.44 -6.40 8.30
N ALA A 139 24.91 -6.46 9.54
CA ALA A 139 26.35 -6.59 9.82
C ALA A 139 26.86 -7.98 9.36
N GLY A 140 27.81 -8.01 8.41
CA GLY A 140 28.44 -9.23 7.93
C GLY A 140 27.71 -9.90 6.76
N ALA A 141 27.56 -11.23 6.78
CA ALA A 141 26.94 -12.04 5.72
C ALA A 141 25.43 -12.24 5.91
N ASN A 142 24.74 -11.29 6.55
CA ASN A 142 23.31 -11.38 6.81
C ASN A 142 22.51 -10.93 5.59
N ILE A 143 21.46 -11.69 5.25
CA ILE A 143 20.62 -11.43 4.07
C ILE A 143 19.19 -11.22 4.54
N LEU A 144 18.55 -10.15 4.05
CA LEU A 144 17.11 -9.96 4.19
C LEU A 144 16.41 -10.56 2.98
N ILE A 145 15.39 -11.38 3.24
CA ILE A 145 14.63 -12.08 2.21
C ILE A 145 13.19 -11.56 2.23
N GLY A 146 12.66 -11.24 1.06
CA GLY A 146 11.27 -10.84 0.92
C GLY A 146 10.32 -11.97 1.33
N SER A 147 9.20 -11.64 1.96
CA SER A 147 8.26 -12.65 2.51
C SER A 147 7.67 -13.60 1.46
N GLY A 148 7.71 -13.26 0.17
CA GLY A 148 7.30 -14.17 -0.91
C GLY A 148 8.33 -15.25 -1.27
N LEU A 149 9.59 -15.06 -0.87
CA LEU A 149 10.69 -16.02 -1.06
C LEU A 149 11.01 -16.80 0.21
N ALA A 150 10.58 -16.31 1.37
CA ALA A 150 10.67 -17.02 2.65
C ALA A 150 9.55 -18.08 2.74
N LEU A 151 9.72 -19.18 2.00
CA LEU A 151 8.84 -20.36 1.98
C LEU A 151 9.34 -21.45 2.92
#